data_AF-A0AAD6GA82-F1
#
_entry.id   AF-A0AAD6GA82-F1
#
_cell.length_a   1.000
_cell.length_b   1.000
_cell.length_c   1.000
_cell.angle_alpha   90.00
_cell.angle_beta   90.00
_cell.angle_gamma   90.00
#
_symmetry.space_group_name_H-M   'P 1'
#
loop_
_entity.id
_entity.type
_entity.pdbx_description
1 polymer ?
#
loop_
_entity_poly.entity_id
_entity_poly.type
_entity_poly.pdbx_seq_one_letter_code
_entity_poly.pdbx_strand_id
1 'polypeptide(L)'
;MPSTTPTRQLLCITMLGYKKPGLTEEELCDFQVSQHSQLVSGLMEKHGVVRYSITHNAAKPMDLLPRLFDPNYVEYSDHDFVVQIIIPSLESFLALKEDPIYMERVAMDHLNFADRTDRARRTRMSLGYVHEIISDGQVVYVQDVNAVHCRVNNQLLDSNGTFASA
;
A
#
# COMPACT_ATOMS: atom_id res chain seq x y z
N MET A 1 -4.49 -6.55 29.18
CA MET A 1 -4.59 -7.80 28.40
C MET A 1 -4.06 -7.47 27.02
N PRO A 2 -2.93 -8.03 26.55
CA PRO A 2 -2.57 -7.85 25.14
C PRO A 2 -3.66 -8.58 24.33
N SER A 3 -4.39 -7.83 23.51
CA SER A 3 -5.39 -8.42 22.63
C SER A 3 -4.66 -9.33 21.65
N THR A 4 -4.87 -10.63 21.78
CA THR A 4 -4.49 -11.63 20.79
C THR A 4 -5.32 -11.37 19.54
N THR A 5 -4.86 -10.46 18.69
CA THR A 5 -5.41 -10.30 17.35
C THR A 5 -5.17 -11.62 16.63
N PRO A 6 -6.22 -12.35 16.22
CA PRO A 6 -6.03 -13.61 15.52
C PRO A 6 -5.16 -13.37 14.29
N THR A 7 -4.16 -14.22 14.12
CA THR A 7 -3.19 -14.22 13.03
C THR A 7 -3.90 -14.34 11.70
N ARG A 8 -4.23 -13.20 11.12
CA ARG A 8 -4.85 -13.12 9.80
C ARG A 8 -3.77 -12.78 8.80
N GLN A 9 -3.60 -13.66 7.82
CA GLN A 9 -2.77 -13.38 6.66
C GLN A 9 -3.43 -12.24 5.87
N LEU A 10 -2.77 -11.09 5.82
CA LEU A 10 -3.21 -9.92 5.08
C LEU A 10 -2.64 -9.95 3.65
N LEU A 11 -3.35 -9.31 2.73
CA LEU A 11 -2.88 -9.09 1.36
C LEU A 11 -2.67 -7.60 1.14
N CYS A 12 -1.65 -7.23 0.37
CA CYS A 12 -1.43 -5.87 -0.11
C CYS A 12 -1.55 -5.83 -1.63
N ILE A 13 -2.46 -4.98 -2.10
CA ILE A 13 -2.48 -4.54 -3.50
C ILE A 13 -1.55 -3.33 -3.58
N THR A 14 -0.49 -3.43 -4.37
CA THR A 14 0.41 -2.31 -4.68
C THR A 14 0.21 -1.86 -6.12
N MET A 15 0.13 -0.55 -6.34
CA MET A 15 0.04 0.06 -7.67
C MET A 15 1.15 1.08 -7.82
N LEU A 16 1.95 0.94 -8.86
CA LEU A 16 3.01 1.88 -9.23
C LEU A 16 2.49 2.70 -10.41
N GLY A 17 2.15 3.96 -10.15
CA GLY A 17 1.42 4.81 -11.09
C GLY A 17 2.26 5.94 -11.67
N TYR A 18 1.87 6.36 -12.87
CA TYR A 18 2.36 7.57 -13.50
C TYR A 18 1.24 8.58 -13.66
N LYS A 19 1.56 9.84 -13.44
CA LYS A 19 0.62 10.95 -13.61
C LYS A 19 0.38 11.19 -15.09
N LYS A 20 -0.82 11.64 -15.41
CA LYS A 20 -1.18 12.03 -16.78
C LYS A 20 -0.24 13.14 -17.29
N PRO A 21 0.19 13.12 -18.56
CA PRO A 21 0.95 14.22 -19.15
C PRO A 21 0.21 15.54 -19.02
N GLY A 22 0.93 16.58 -18.60
CA GLY A 22 0.38 17.93 -18.40
C GLY A 22 -0.15 18.23 -17.00
N LEU A 23 -0.21 17.24 -16.09
CA LEU A 23 -0.59 17.45 -14.69
C LEU A 23 0.65 17.79 -13.84
N THR A 24 0.56 18.79 -12.95
CA THR A 24 1.63 19.06 -11.97
C THR A 24 1.63 18.05 -10.81
N GLU A 25 2.70 18.02 -10.03
CA GLU A 25 2.76 17.20 -8.82
C GLU A 25 1.74 17.66 -7.77
N GLU A 26 1.52 18.97 -7.64
CA GLU A 26 0.53 19.51 -6.70
C GLU A 26 -0.90 19.17 -7.12
N GLU A 27 -1.22 19.33 -8.41
CA GLU A 27 -2.55 19.01 -8.95
C GLU A 27 -2.87 17.52 -8.79
N LEU A 28 -1.89 16.64 -9.03
CA LEU A 28 -2.03 15.21 -8.78
C LEU A 28 -2.31 14.92 -7.31
N CYS A 29 -1.48 15.46 -6.42
CA CYS A 29 -1.57 15.22 -4.99
C CYS A 29 -2.90 15.72 -4.41
N ASP A 30 -3.30 16.95 -4.77
CA ASP A 30 -4.57 17.51 -4.34
C ASP A 30 -5.73 16.64 -4.84
N PHE A 31 -5.79 16.32 -6.13
CA PHE A 31 -6.86 15.47 -6.65
C PHE A 31 -6.93 14.10 -5.96
N GLN A 32 -5.79 13.43 -5.79
CA GLN A 32 -5.75 12.10 -5.18
C GLN A 32 -6.17 12.12 -3.71
N VAL A 33 -5.75 13.12 -2.95
CA VAL A 33 -6.02 13.20 -1.50
C VAL A 33 -7.38 13.85 -1.22
N SER A 34 -7.70 15.00 -1.82
CA SER A 34 -8.90 15.76 -1.48
C SER A 34 -10.17 15.25 -2.16
N GLN A 35 -10.05 14.54 -3.29
CA GLN A 35 -11.20 14.07 -4.07
C GLN A 35 -11.27 12.54 -4.12
N HIS A 36 -10.29 11.89 -4.78
CA HIS A 36 -10.35 10.46 -5.05
C HIS A 36 -10.38 9.62 -3.77
N SER A 37 -9.44 9.87 -2.85
CA SER A 37 -9.34 9.10 -1.62
C SER A 37 -10.58 9.25 -0.74
N GLN A 38 -11.16 10.46 -0.65
CA GLN A 38 -12.37 10.71 0.14
C GLN A 38 -13.57 9.97 -0.41
N LEU A 39 -13.66 9.85 -1.74
CA LEU A 39 -14.76 9.14 -2.40
C LEU A 39 -14.79 7.66 -2.06
N VAL A 40 -13.61 7.03 -1.95
CA VAL A 40 -13.50 5.58 -1.78
C VAL A 40 -13.27 5.17 -0.31
N SER A 41 -12.76 6.05 0.55
CA SER A 41 -12.35 5.71 1.93
C SER A 41 -13.49 5.14 2.78
N GLY A 42 -14.69 5.73 2.73
CA GLY A 42 -15.84 5.21 3.50
C GLY A 42 -16.29 3.82 3.04
N LEU A 43 -16.14 3.51 1.75
CA LEU A 43 -16.40 2.17 1.22
C LEU A 43 -15.30 1.19 1.62
N MET A 44 -14.03 1.61 1.54
CA MET A 44 -12.90 0.81 1.98
C MET A 44 -13.06 0.42 3.46
N GLU A 45 -13.41 1.37 4.32
CA GLU A 45 -13.71 1.11 5.73
C GLU A 45 -14.87 0.13 5.89
N LYS A 46 -16.00 0.37 5.22
CA LYS A 46 -17.19 -0.52 5.25
C LYS A 46 -16.86 -1.97 4.90
N HIS A 47 -15.97 -2.19 3.93
CA HIS A 47 -15.59 -3.52 3.44
C HIS A 47 -14.36 -4.11 4.16
N GLY A 48 -13.89 -3.46 5.22
CA GLY A 48 -12.85 -3.97 6.11
C GLY A 48 -11.43 -3.85 5.56
N VAL A 49 -11.17 -2.90 4.66
CA VAL A 49 -9.79 -2.52 4.29
C VAL A 49 -9.06 -2.08 5.54
N VAL A 50 -7.88 -2.67 5.77
CA VAL A 50 -7.07 -2.45 6.97
C VAL A 50 -6.28 -1.15 6.86
N ARG A 51 -5.73 -0.87 5.67
CA ARG A 51 -4.93 0.32 5.41
C ARG A 51 -5.03 0.73 3.96
N TYR A 52 -5.10 2.03 3.71
CA TYR A 52 -5.00 2.63 2.39
C TYR A 52 -4.03 3.81 2.46
N SER A 53 -3.06 3.84 1.56
CA SER A 53 -2.09 4.93 1.47
C SER A 53 -1.70 5.24 0.04
N ILE A 54 -1.40 6.51 -0.20
CA ILE A 54 -0.79 7.02 -1.42
C ILE A 54 0.53 7.67 -1.03
N THR A 55 1.63 7.23 -1.63
CA THR A 55 2.95 7.85 -1.51
C THR A 55 3.25 8.57 -2.81
N HIS A 56 3.40 9.88 -2.76
CA HIS A 56 3.78 10.68 -3.92
C HIS A 56 5.30 10.79 -3.97
N ASN A 57 5.90 10.29 -5.05
CA ASN A 57 7.33 10.36 -5.31
C ASN A 57 7.66 11.70 -5.99
N ALA A 58 7.24 12.80 -5.36
CA ALA A 58 7.53 14.15 -5.84
C ALA A 58 9.04 14.43 -5.86
N ALA A 59 9.47 15.42 -6.65
CA ALA A 59 10.88 15.75 -6.79
C ALA A 59 11.57 15.98 -5.43
N LYS A 60 10.94 16.77 -4.54
CA LYS A 60 11.52 17.16 -3.25
C LYS A 60 11.89 15.98 -2.33
N PRO A 61 11.01 14.99 -2.05
CA PRO A 61 11.40 13.81 -1.28
C PRO A 61 12.37 12.89 -2.04
N MET A 62 12.23 12.76 -3.36
CA MET A 62 13.12 11.93 -4.17
C MET A 62 14.57 12.44 -4.19
N ASP A 63 14.77 13.77 -4.18
CA ASP A 63 16.08 14.42 -4.07
C ASP A 63 16.83 14.10 -2.76
N LEU A 64 16.14 13.54 -1.77
CA LEU A 64 16.74 13.10 -0.50
C LEU A 64 17.29 11.68 -0.56
N LEU A 65 16.91 10.86 -1.56
CA LEU A 65 17.36 9.46 -1.66
C LEU A 65 18.88 9.28 -1.68
N PRO A 66 19.68 10.14 -2.36
CA PRO A 66 21.15 10.03 -2.32
C PRO A 66 21.77 10.17 -0.93
N ARG A 67 21.04 10.74 0.04
CA ARG A 67 21.48 10.82 1.44
C ARG A 67 21.29 9.51 2.20
N LEU A 68 20.46 8.61 1.68
CA LEU A 68 20.09 7.35 2.33
C LEU A 68 20.73 6.14 1.62
N PHE A 69 20.84 6.18 0.30
CA PHE A 69 21.34 5.06 -0.51
C PHE A 69 22.33 5.54 -1.57
N ASP A 70 23.42 4.78 -1.73
CA ASP A 70 24.38 4.98 -2.81
C ASP A 70 23.72 4.61 -4.16
N PRO A 71 23.64 5.55 -5.12
CA PRO A 71 23.00 5.32 -6.42
C PRO A 71 23.70 4.27 -7.29
N ASN A 72 24.92 3.84 -6.95
CA ASN A 72 25.57 2.71 -7.62
C ASN A 72 24.97 1.35 -7.23
N TYR A 73 24.19 1.27 -6.15
CA TYR A 73 23.61 0.03 -5.64
C TYR A 73 22.10 -0.09 -5.89
N VAL A 74 21.41 1.02 -6.13
CA VAL A 74 19.96 1.03 -6.33
C VAL A 74 19.57 1.99 -7.46
N GLU A 75 18.66 1.56 -8.31
CA GLU A 75 17.99 2.44 -9.27
C GLU A 75 16.79 3.11 -8.59
N TYR A 76 16.71 4.43 -8.69
CA TYR A 76 15.57 5.16 -8.14
C TYR A 76 14.36 5.02 -9.06
N SER A 77 13.22 4.72 -8.45
CA SER A 77 11.94 4.58 -9.16
C SER A 77 11.58 5.85 -9.91
N ASP A 78 11.06 5.70 -11.13
CA ASP A 78 10.56 6.79 -11.98
C ASP A 78 9.02 6.95 -11.89
N HIS A 79 8.33 6.10 -11.13
CA HIS A 79 6.88 6.22 -10.89
C HIS A 79 6.58 7.47 -10.07
N ASP A 80 5.54 8.22 -10.46
CA ASP A 80 5.10 9.45 -9.78
C ASP A 80 4.43 9.18 -8.42
N PHE A 81 3.74 8.04 -8.29
CA PHE A 81 3.08 7.67 -7.03
C PHE A 81 2.95 6.17 -6.83
N VAL A 82 2.83 5.76 -5.57
CA VAL A 82 2.59 4.38 -5.14
C VAL A 82 1.31 4.32 -4.32
N VAL A 83 0.37 3.48 -4.71
CA VAL A 83 -0.82 3.18 -3.92
C VAL A 83 -0.65 1.82 -3.25
N GLN A 84 -0.97 1.73 -1.97
CA GLN A 84 -1.05 0.46 -1.26
C GLN A 84 -2.39 0.33 -0.55
N ILE A 85 -3.06 -0.80 -0.76
CA ILE A 85 -4.32 -1.17 -0.09
C ILE A 85 -4.09 -2.52 0.59
N ILE A 86 -4.13 -2.52 1.92
CA ILE A 86 -4.02 -3.73 2.74
C ILE A 86 -5.42 -4.23 3.05
N ILE A 87 -5.71 -5.46 2.63
CA ILE A 87 -7.00 -6.10 2.75
C ILE A 87 -6.89 -7.39 3.56
N PRO A 88 -7.96 -7.77 4.27
CA PRO A 88 -7.92 -8.93 5.12
C PRO A 88 -8.14 -10.22 4.31
N SER A 89 -8.79 -10.17 3.15
CA SER A 89 -8.81 -11.25 2.16
C SER A 89 -9.24 -10.74 0.79
N LEU A 90 -9.10 -11.57 -0.24
CA LEU A 90 -9.51 -11.23 -1.61
C LEU A 90 -11.02 -10.96 -1.69
N GLU A 91 -11.83 -11.70 -0.95
CA GLU A 91 -13.29 -11.57 -0.91
C GLU A 91 -13.73 -10.19 -0.43
N SER A 92 -13.06 -9.63 0.59
CA SER A 92 -13.32 -8.26 1.06
C SER A 92 -13.14 -7.23 -0.04
N PHE A 93 -12.12 -7.39 -0.88
CA PHE A 93 -11.87 -6.48 -1.99
C PHE A 93 -12.82 -6.70 -3.17
N LEU A 94 -13.24 -7.94 -3.43
CA LEU A 94 -14.27 -8.23 -4.43
C LEU A 94 -15.61 -7.61 -4.04
N ALA A 95 -16.02 -7.76 -2.77
CA ALA A 95 -17.24 -7.15 -2.24
C ALA A 95 -17.22 -5.62 -2.33
N LEU A 96 -16.06 -4.99 -2.11
CA LEU A 96 -15.87 -3.56 -2.34
C LEU A 96 -16.14 -3.18 -3.80
N LYS A 97 -15.62 -3.95 -4.77
CA LYS A 97 -15.79 -3.65 -6.20
C LYS A 97 -17.21 -3.89 -6.72
N GLU A 98 -17.95 -4.77 -6.06
CA GLU A 98 -19.37 -5.05 -6.36
C GLU A 98 -20.32 -4.07 -5.67
N ASP A 99 -19.84 -3.20 -4.77
CA ASP A 99 -20.68 -2.21 -4.10
C ASP A 99 -21.29 -1.23 -5.13
N PRO A 100 -22.61 -1.02 -5.13
CA PRO A 100 -23.26 -0.12 -6.08
C PRO A 100 -22.67 1.31 -6.06
N ILE A 101 -22.27 1.81 -4.89
CA ILE A 101 -21.66 3.14 -4.76
C ILE A 101 -20.26 3.13 -5.41
N TYR A 102 -19.50 2.05 -5.26
CA TYR A 102 -18.20 1.90 -5.93
C TYR A 102 -18.37 1.91 -7.46
N MET A 103 -19.33 1.13 -7.98
CA MET A 103 -19.59 1.06 -9.42
C MET A 103 -20.08 2.39 -9.99
N GLU A 104 -20.95 3.10 -9.28
CA GLU A 104 -21.50 4.39 -9.71
C GLU A 104 -20.43 5.50 -9.68
N ARG A 105 -19.63 5.57 -8.59
CA ARG A 105 -18.84 6.76 -8.28
C ARG A 105 -17.35 6.59 -8.51
N VAL A 106 -16.79 5.40 -8.29
CA VAL A 106 -15.33 5.17 -8.25
C VAL A 106 -14.83 4.51 -9.54
N ALA A 107 -15.62 3.60 -10.13
CA ALA A 107 -15.19 2.86 -11.32
C ALA A 107 -14.81 3.77 -12.51
N MET A 108 -15.47 4.92 -12.63
CA MET A 108 -15.21 5.92 -13.68
C MET A 108 -14.09 6.91 -13.32
N ASP A 109 -13.74 7.06 -12.04
CA ASP A 109 -12.84 8.12 -11.57
C ASP A 109 -11.35 7.82 -11.85
N HIS A 110 -10.98 6.54 -11.98
CA HIS A 110 -9.62 6.14 -12.42
C HIS A 110 -9.24 6.67 -13.81
N LEU A 111 -10.18 7.26 -14.58
CA LEU A 111 -9.92 7.91 -15.87
C LEU A 111 -9.33 9.32 -15.72
N ASN A 112 -9.42 9.95 -14.56
CA ASN A 112 -9.13 11.38 -14.39
C ASN A 112 -7.64 11.67 -14.16
N PHE A 113 -6.91 10.77 -13.51
CA PHE A 113 -5.56 11.08 -12.99
C PHE A 113 -4.45 10.10 -13.43
N ALA A 114 -4.77 8.85 -13.75
CA ALA A 114 -3.79 7.85 -14.16
C ALA A 114 -3.59 7.86 -15.68
N ASP A 115 -2.34 7.81 -16.15
CA ASP A 115 -2.07 7.60 -17.58
C ASP A 115 -2.48 6.18 -18.01
N ARG A 116 -3.53 6.10 -18.82
CA ARG A 116 -4.02 4.85 -19.45
C ARG A 116 -3.78 4.81 -20.96
N THR A 117 -3.26 5.90 -21.51
CA THR A 117 -2.98 6.06 -22.95
C THR A 117 -1.61 5.55 -23.33
N ASP A 118 -0.74 5.34 -22.34
CA ASP A 118 0.52 4.68 -22.55
C ASP A 118 0.32 3.29 -23.15
N ARG A 119 0.74 3.15 -24.41
CA ARG A 119 0.72 1.88 -25.14
C ARG A 119 1.62 0.83 -24.48
N ALA A 120 2.61 1.25 -23.69
CA ALA A 120 3.48 0.37 -22.90
C ALA A 120 2.86 -0.06 -21.55
N ARG A 121 1.67 0.45 -21.21
CA ARG A 121 0.92 0.18 -19.97
C ARG A 121 1.79 0.32 -18.72
N ARG A 122 2.69 1.31 -18.64
CA ARG A 122 3.77 1.39 -17.63
C ARG A 122 3.30 1.26 -16.18
N THR A 123 2.08 1.69 -15.86
CA THR A 123 1.48 1.43 -14.54
C THR A 123 1.50 -0.06 -14.20
N ARG A 124 2.12 -0.43 -13.08
CA ARG A 124 2.26 -1.83 -12.62
C ARG A 124 1.41 -2.08 -11.39
N MET A 125 0.94 -3.32 -11.24
CA MET A 125 0.22 -3.76 -10.04
C MET A 125 0.79 -5.09 -9.55
N SER A 126 0.79 -5.27 -8.24
CA SER A 126 1.11 -6.54 -7.60
C SER A 126 0.11 -6.84 -6.47
N LEU A 127 -0.05 -8.12 -6.17
CA LEU A 127 -0.78 -8.63 -5.01
C LEU A 127 0.17 -9.54 -4.23
N GLY A 128 0.42 -9.21 -2.97
CA GLY A 128 1.36 -9.96 -2.13
C GLY A 128 0.87 -10.12 -0.70
N TYR A 129 1.48 -11.05 0.04
CA TYR A 129 1.25 -11.19 1.47
C TYR A 129 1.93 -10.08 2.26
N VAL A 130 1.30 -9.64 3.35
CA VAL A 130 1.89 -8.69 4.28
C VAL A 130 2.35 -9.44 5.53
N HIS A 131 3.64 -9.31 5.83
CA HIS A 131 4.19 -9.65 7.14
C HIS A 131 4.49 -8.32 7.85
N GLU A 132 3.63 -7.93 8.79
CA GLU A 132 3.87 -6.73 9.59
C GLU A 132 4.98 -7.02 10.60
N ILE A 133 6.17 -6.45 10.41
CA ILE A 133 7.32 -6.61 11.32
C ILE A 133 7.34 -5.52 12.39
N ILE A 134 6.91 -4.31 12.01
CA ILE A 134 6.75 -3.16 12.89
C ILE A 134 5.34 -2.62 12.68
N SER A 135 4.60 -2.42 13.76
CA SER A 135 3.28 -1.79 13.77
C SER A 135 3.21 -0.75 14.88
N ASP A 136 2.69 0.44 14.57
CA ASP A 136 2.62 1.60 15.49
C ASP A 136 3.93 1.91 16.24
N GLY A 137 5.06 1.78 15.53
CA GLY A 137 6.41 2.03 16.07
C GLY A 137 6.95 0.93 16.99
N GLN A 138 6.27 -0.20 17.10
CA GLN A 138 6.68 -1.35 17.91
C GLN A 138 7.00 -2.55 17.03
N VAL A 139 8.06 -3.28 17.36
CA VAL A 139 8.35 -4.58 16.75
C VAL A 139 7.26 -5.55 17.19
N VAL A 140 6.67 -6.29 16.26
CA VAL A 140 5.60 -7.25 16.57
C VAL A 140 6.05 -8.67 16.32
N TYR A 141 5.58 -9.60 17.16
CA TYR A 141 5.79 -11.02 16.95
C TYR A 141 4.99 -11.47 15.72
N VAL A 142 5.67 -11.94 14.68
CA VAL A 142 4.99 -12.43 13.48
C VAL A 142 4.68 -13.91 13.64
N GLN A 143 3.39 -14.24 13.66
CA GLN A 143 2.92 -15.62 13.59
C GLN A 143 2.17 -15.78 12.26
N ASP A 144 2.74 -16.57 11.37
CA ASP A 144 2.14 -16.80 10.05
C ASP A 144 1.83 -18.28 9.84
N VAL A 145 0.58 -18.65 10.11
CA VAL A 145 0.09 -20.02 9.96
C VAL A 145 -0.21 -20.41 8.51
N ASN A 146 -0.23 -19.44 7.59
CA ASN A 146 -0.60 -19.63 6.18
C ASN A 146 0.48 -19.16 5.18
N ALA A 147 1.67 -18.79 5.66
CA ALA A 147 2.75 -18.27 4.83
C ALA A 147 3.14 -19.26 3.72
N VAL A 148 3.33 -18.76 2.50
CA VAL A 148 4.03 -19.50 1.45
C VAL A 148 5.49 -19.66 1.87
N HIS A 149 5.82 -20.78 2.52
CA HIS A 149 7.18 -21.23 2.85
C HIS A 149 8.12 -20.23 3.56
N CYS A 150 7.61 -19.18 4.20
CA CYS A 150 8.44 -18.26 4.98
C CYS A 150 8.66 -18.81 6.39
N ARG A 151 9.89 -19.19 6.72
CA ARG A 151 10.28 -19.45 8.12
C ARG A 151 10.52 -18.11 8.82
N VAL A 152 9.54 -17.65 9.59
CA VAL A 152 9.71 -16.47 10.45
C VAL A 152 10.72 -16.80 11.56
N ASN A 153 11.81 -16.03 11.66
CA ASN A 153 12.83 -16.21 12.69
C ASN A 153 12.62 -15.25 13.87
N ASN A 154 11.78 -15.63 14.83
CA ASN A 154 11.57 -14.86 16.06
C ASN A 154 12.57 -15.24 17.18
N GLN A 155 13.63 -16.01 16.91
CA GLN A 155 14.54 -16.51 17.96
C GLN A 155 15.26 -15.41 18.75
N LEU A 156 15.36 -14.21 18.18
CA LEU A 156 15.99 -13.06 18.81
C LEU A 156 15.00 -12.17 19.56
N LEU A 157 13.69 -12.46 19.49
CA LEU A 157 12.63 -11.62 20.04
C LEU A 157 11.80 -12.40 21.07
N ASP A 158 11.39 -11.74 22.14
CA ASP A 158 10.39 -12.28 23.07
C ASP A 158 8.96 -12.16 22.49
N SER A 159 7.95 -12.62 23.23
CA SER A 159 6.54 -12.54 22.81
C SER A 159 6.01 -11.10 22.70
N ASN A 160 6.77 -10.12 23.19
CA ASN A 160 6.45 -8.69 23.11
C ASN A 160 7.25 -7.99 21.99
N GLY A 161 7.98 -8.72 21.15
CA GLY A 161 8.81 -8.16 20.08
C GLY A 161 10.08 -7.45 20.56
N THR A 162 10.47 -7.61 21.82
CA THR A 162 11.72 -7.03 22.35
C THR A 162 12.87 -8.00 22.11
N PHE A 163 14.07 -7.48 21.82
CA PHE A 163 15.26 -8.33 21.73
C PHE A 163 15.46 -9.09 23.04
N ALA A 164 15.50 -10.42 22.97
CA ALA A 164 15.85 -11.24 24.11
C ALA A 164 17.24 -10.81 24.57
N SER A 165 17.40 -10.51 25.87
CA SER A 165 18.73 -10.26 26.44
C SER A 165 19.62 -11.46 26.15
N ALA A 166 20.77 -11.22 25.52
CA ALA A 166 21.80 -12.22 25.27
C ALA A 166 22.27 -12.89 26.57
#